data_AF-A0A3M0WN29-F1
#
_entry.id   AF-A0A3M0WN29-F1
#
_cell.length_a   1.000
_cell.length_b   1.000
_cell.length_c   1.000
_cell.angle_alpha   90.00
_cell.angle_beta   90.00
_cell.angle_gamma   90.00
#
_symmetry.space_group_name_H-M   'P 1'
#
loop_
_entity.id
_entity.type
_entity.pdbx_description
1 polymer ?
#
loop_
_entity_poly.entity_id
_entity_poly.type
_entity_poly.pdbx_seq_one_letter_code
_entity_poly.pdbx_strand_id
1 'polypeptide(L)' 'SNTEEWYESIPEEIRPAKNQPFYHLLAENESTYYTAYVSEENLVADDSGEPVDHPDVSSLFGSLQGDRYRLEVQMN' A
#
# COMPACT_ATOMS: atom_id res chain seq x y z
N SER A 1 18.29 -0.33 -6.28
CA SER A 1 18.90 1.01 -6.21
C SER A 1 17.84 2.05 -6.54
N ASN A 2 17.11 2.52 -5.53
CA ASN A 2 16.14 3.62 -5.65
C ASN A 2 15.85 4.29 -4.28
N THR A 3 16.66 4.04 -3.25
CA THR A 3 16.25 4.19 -1.84
C THR A 3 16.98 5.28 -1.08
N GLU A 4 18.18 5.72 -1.51
CA GLU A 4 18.92 6.80 -0.83
C GLU A 4 18.76 8.13 -1.57
N GLU A 5 18.96 8.17 -2.89
CA GLU A 5 18.84 9.41 -3.69
C GLU A 5 17.43 9.98 -3.69
N TRP A 6 16.40 9.12 -3.77
CA TRP A 6 15.01 9.54 -3.63
C TRP A 6 14.74 10.12 -2.24
N TYR A 7 15.25 9.48 -1.20
CA TYR A 7 15.08 9.90 0.19
C TYR A 7 15.76 11.25 0.48
N GLU A 8 16.97 11.45 -0.06
CA GLU A 8 17.70 12.72 0.04
C GLU A 8 17.03 13.84 -0.79
N SER A 9 16.34 13.49 -1.87
CA SER A 9 15.58 14.44 -2.70
C SER A 9 14.31 14.96 -2.02
N ILE A 10 13.82 14.30 -0.97
CA ILE A 10 12.67 14.78 -0.19
C ILE A 10 13.14 15.92 0.74
N PRO A 11 12.45 17.08 0.74
CA PRO A 11 12.72 18.16 1.68
C PRO A 11 12.70 17.68 3.13
N GLU A 12 13.66 18.12 3.95
CA GLU A 12 13.84 17.61 5.32
C GLU A 12 12.59 17.76 6.20
N GLU A 13 11.78 18.78 5.96
CA GLU A 13 10.54 19.09 6.67
C GLU A 13 9.42 18.06 6.48
N ILE A 14 9.41 17.34 5.36
CA ILE A 14 8.40 16.32 5.03
C ILE A 14 9.04 14.95 4.82
N ARG A 15 10.29 14.80 5.25
CA ARG A 15 11.04 13.57 5.04
C ARG A 15 10.55 12.49 6.01
N PRO A 16 10.05 11.35 5.52
CA PRO A 16 9.60 10.27 6.39
C PRO A 16 10.77 9.71 7.20
N ALA A 17 10.53 9.18 8.40
CA ALA A 17 11.58 8.57 9.23
C ALA A 17 12.30 7.39 8.53
N LYS A 18 13.65 7.34 8.57
CA LYS A 18 14.47 6.28 7.92
C LYS A 18 14.18 4.86 8.43
N ASN A 19 13.81 4.71 9.70
CA ASN A 19 13.71 3.40 10.38
C ASN A 19 12.28 2.89 10.49
N GLN A 20 11.41 3.22 9.53
CA GLN A 20 10.04 2.73 9.48
C GLN A 20 9.82 1.86 8.23
N PRO A 21 8.79 1.00 8.23
CA PRO A 21 8.42 0.26 7.03
C PRO A 21 7.77 1.16 5.98
N PHE A 22 8.03 0.82 4.71
CA PHE A 22 7.33 1.35 3.56
C PHE A 22 6.40 0.28 3.00
N TYR A 23 5.23 0.71 2.57
CA TYR A 23 4.18 -0.15 2.05
C TYR A 23 3.92 0.13 0.59
N HIS A 24 3.65 -0.94 -0.14
CA HIS A 24 3.14 -0.88 -1.50
C HIS A 24 1.62 -1.00 -1.44
N LEU A 25 0.92 0.04 -1.86
CA LEU A 25 -0.53 0.09 -1.82
C LEU A 25 -1.13 -0.11 -3.20
N LEU A 26 -2.21 -0.89 -3.25
CA LEU A 26 -3.18 -0.85 -4.33
C LEU A 26 -4.29 0.10 -3.87
N ALA A 27 -4.42 1.25 -4.52
CA ALA A 27 -5.32 2.31 -4.11
C ALA A 27 -6.31 2.66 -5.21
N GLU A 28 -7.47 3.16 -4.82
CA GLU A 28 -8.51 3.62 -5.72
C GLU A 28 -9.06 4.97 -5.30
N ASN A 29 -9.62 5.67 -6.27
CA ASN A 29 -10.44 6.85 -6.03
C ASN A 29 -11.66 6.79 -6.94
N GLU A 30 -12.50 7.82 -6.90
CA GLU A 30 -13.77 7.87 -7.65
C GLU A 30 -13.64 7.68 -9.17
N SER A 31 -12.43 7.77 -9.74
CA SER A 31 -12.21 7.76 -11.19
C SER A 31 -11.15 6.77 -11.66
N THR A 32 -10.27 6.27 -10.80
CA THR A 32 -9.14 5.45 -11.23
C THR A 32 -8.52 4.59 -10.13
N TYR A 33 -7.71 3.63 -10.56
CA TYR A 33 -6.93 2.70 -9.75
C TYR A 33 -5.45 2.98 -9.97
N TYR A 34 -4.67 2.96 -8.89
CA TYR A 34 -3.23 3.21 -8.98
C TYR A 34 -2.47 2.51 -7.86
N THR A 35 -1.18 2.32 -8.12
CA THR A 35 -0.24 1.78 -7.16
C THR A 35 0.59 2.89 -6.54
N ALA A 36 0.78 2.84 -5.22
CA ALA A 36 1.54 3.84 -4.48
C ALA A 36 2.60 3.20 -3.56
N TYR A 37 3.62 3.99 -3.26
CA TYR A 37 4.60 3.68 -2.21
C TYR A 37 4.48 4.74 -1.13
N VAL A 38 4.24 4.30 0.11
CA VAL A 38 3.97 5.20 1.22
C VAL A 38 4.64 4.72 2.50
N SER A 39 5.02 5.65 3.37
CA SER A 39 5.55 5.36 4.69
C SER A 39 4.43 5.01 5.67
N GLU A 40 4.73 4.21 6.69
CA GLU A 40 3.76 3.85 7.74
C GLU A 40 3.12 5.07 8.41
N GLU A 41 3.90 6.12 8.69
CA GLU A 41 3.41 7.35 9.33
C GLU A 41 2.31 8.08 8.53
N ASN A 42 2.20 7.81 7.23
CA ASN A 42 1.19 8.39 6.34
C ASN A 42 -0.01 7.46 6.11
N LEU A 43 -0.09 6.33 6.82
CA LEU A 43 -1.21 5.41 6.76
C LEU A 43 -2.21 5.65 7.88
N VAL A 44 -3.48 5.48 7.55
CA VAL A 44 -4.58 5.40 8.52
C VAL A 44 -5.26 4.06 8.30
N ALA A 45 -5.63 3.39 9.39
CA ALA A 45 -6.37 2.14 9.31
C ALA A 45 -7.73 2.40 8.66
N ASP A 46 -8.11 1.52 7.72
CA ASP A 46 -9.47 1.50 7.22
C ASP A 46 -10.35 0.67 8.17
N ASP A 47 -11.37 1.31 8.72
CA ASP A 47 -12.35 0.68 9.60
C ASP A 47 -13.67 0.36 8.87
N SER A 48 -13.76 0.62 7.56
CA SER A 48 -14.98 0.39 6.77
C SER A 48 -15.26 -1.11 6.58
N GLY A 49 -14.20 -1.90 6.37
CA GLY A 49 -14.30 -3.32 5.99
C GLY A 49 -14.86 -3.53 4.59
N GLU A 50 -14.93 -2.48 3.76
CA GLU A 50 -15.33 -2.59 2.37
C GLU A 50 -14.19 -3.15 1.51
N PRO A 51 -14.50 -3.97 0.48
CA PRO A 51 -13.48 -4.44 -0.43
C PRO A 51 -12.98 -3.31 -1.33
N VAL A 52 -11.68 -3.32 -1.60
CA VAL A 52 -11.01 -2.54 -2.65
C VAL A 52 -11.29 -3.17 -4.01
N ASP A 53 -11.76 -2.37 -4.98
CA ASP A 53 -12.11 -2.76 -6.35
C ASP A 53 -10.92 -2.77 -7.32
N HIS A 54 -9.72 -2.38 -6.86
CA HIS A 54 -8.50 -2.37 -7.67
C HIS A 54 -8.28 -3.73 -8.38
N PRO A 55 -8.08 -3.75 -9.72
CA PRO A 55 -8.09 -4.98 -10.52
C PRO A 55 -7.06 -6.02 -10.07
N ASP A 56 -5.86 -5.56 -9.67
CA ASP A 56 -4.78 -6.42 -9.17
C ASP A 56 -5.06 -7.05 -7.79
N VAL A 57 -6.07 -6.60 -7.05
CA VAL A 57 -6.42 -7.22 -5.76
C VAL A 57 -6.83 -8.66 -5.99
N SER A 58 -7.67 -8.92 -6.99
CA SER A 58 -8.18 -10.26 -7.30
C SER A 58 -7.10 -11.24 -7.79
N SER A 59 -5.98 -10.73 -8.32
CA SER A 59 -4.87 -11.55 -8.83
C SER A 59 -3.81 -11.83 -7.76
N LEU A 60 -3.64 -10.92 -6.80
CA LEU A 60 -2.65 -11.02 -5.73
C LEU A 60 -3.21 -11.59 -4.42
N PHE A 61 -4.51 -11.43 -4.20
CA PHE A 61 -5.18 -11.80 -2.96
C PHE A 61 -6.44 -12.63 -3.22
N GLY A 62 -6.77 -13.48 -2.24
CA GLY A 62 -8.03 -14.22 -2.20
C GLY A 62 -9.16 -13.41 -1.57
N SER A 63 -10.16 -14.10 -1.01
CA SER A 63 -11.33 -13.42 -0.43
C SER A 63 -11.00 -12.53 0.78
N LEU A 64 -11.72 -11.41 0.88
CA LEU A 64 -11.74 -10.56 2.07
C LEU A 64 -12.42 -11.31 3.24
N GLN A 65 -11.77 -11.33 4.40
CA GLN A 65 -12.31 -11.88 5.65
C GLN A 65 -12.17 -10.84 6.76
N GLY A 66 -13.29 -10.24 7.14
CA GLY A 66 -13.27 -9.09 8.06
C GLY A 66 -12.57 -7.91 7.40
N ASP A 67 -11.50 -7.43 8.02
CA ASP A 67 -10.68 -6.28 7.60
C ASP A 67 -9.46 -6.68 6.74
N ARG A 68 -9.28 -7.98 6.42
CA ARG A 68 -8.05 -8.47 5.80
C ARG A 68 -8.31 -9.45 4.67
N TYR A 69 -7.55 -9.27 3.59
CA TYR A 69 -7.52 -10.24 2.50
C TYR A 69 -6.71 -11.47 2.86
N ARG A 70 -7.20 -12.65 2.47
CA ARG A 70 -6.42 -13.88 2.55
C ARG A 70 -5.33 -13.86 1.48
N LEU A 71 -4.08 -14.08 1.88
CA LEU A 71 -3.03 -14.43 0.92
C LEU A 71 -3.28 -15.85 0.42
N GLU A 72 -3.72 -15.98 -0.82
CA GLU A 72 -3.74 -17.26 -1.52
C GLU A 72 -2.40 -17.43 -2.25
N VAL A 73 -1.40 -17.90 -1.51
CA VAL A 73 -0.15 -18.32 -2.14
C VAL A 73 -0.46 -19.57 -2.95
N GLN A 74 -0.51 -19.45 -4.28
CA GLN A 74 -0.39 -20.62 -5.14
C GLN A 74 1.01 -21.19 -4.93
N MET A 75 1.10 -22.18 -4.04
CA MET A 75 2.29 -23.03 -3.94
C MET A 75 2.39 -23.81 -5.25
N ASN A 76 3.29 -23.37 -6.11
CA ASN A 76 3.58 -24.01 -7.39
C ASN A 76 4.60 -25.16 -7.23
#